data_AF-I3DI34-F1
#
_entry.id   AF-I3DI34-F1
#
_cell.length_a   1.000
_cell.length_b   1.000
_cell.length_c   1.000
_cell.angle_alpha   90.00
_cell.angle_beta   90.00
_cell.angle_gamma   90.00
#
_symmetry.space_group_name_H-M   'P 1'
#
loop_
_entity.id
_entity.type
_entity.pdbx_description
1 polymer ?
#
loop_
_entity_poly.entity_id
_entity_poly.type
_entity_poly.pdbx_seq_one_letter_code
_entity_poly.pdbx_strand_id
1 'polypeptide(L)'
;MARKSFISSLPKDVVLELNDVIRQHEYGDHESNVAWLKQKGFQVSRSAMHRYTAELKARDGFDGSAGSFKLIADLMAKDSNLDLLYQELGQIEFRKQEILERIRELTGK
;
A
#
# COMPACT_ATOMS: atom_id res chain seq x y z
N MET A 1 27.25 8.00 -17.71
CA MET A 1 26.04 7.37 -18.28
C MET A 1 25.24 6.74 -17.15
N ALA A 2 24.00 7.19 -16.90
CA ALA A 2 23.17 6.59 -15.87
C ALA A 2 22.88 5.12 -16.24
N ARG A 3 23.24 4.18 -15.36
CA ARG A 3 23.06 2.74 -15.59
C ARG A 3 21.55 2.47 -15.62
N LYS A 4 20.99 2.05 -16.77
CA LYS A 4 19.58 1.64 -16.88
C LYS A 4 19.29 0.61 -15.78
N SER A 5 18.29 0.88 -14.93
CA SER A 5 17.89 -0.07 -13.90
C SER A 5 17.27 -1.30 -14.57
N PHE A 6 17.48 -2.49 -13.99
CA PHE A 6 16.90 -3.74 -14.52
C PHE A 6 15.36 -3.70 -14.58
N ILE A 7 14.75 -2.87 -13.74
CA ILE A 7 13.31 -2.59 -13.73
C ILE A 7 12.83 -2.02 -15.07
N SER A 8 13.68 -1.26 -15.77
CA SER A 8 13.33 -0.67 -17.07
C SER A 8 13.17 -1.72 -18.18
N SER A 9 13.70 -2.93 -17.98
CA SER A 9 13.55 -4.07 -18.91
C SER A 9 12.43 -5.03 -18.53
N LEU A 10 11.74 -4.81 -17.40
CA LEU A 10 10.66 -5.67 -16.95
C LEU A 10 9.30 -5.16 -17.45
N PRO A 11 8.37 -6.05 -17.81
CA PRO A 11 6.96 -5.72 -17.98
C PRO A 11 6.37 -5.09 -16.71
N LYS A 12 5.38 -4.20 -16.87
CA LYS A 12 4.81 -3.43 -15.74
C LYS A 12 4.17 -4.34 -14.67
N ASP A 13 3.47 -5.38 -15.12
CA ASP A 13 2.87 -6.42 -14.29
C ASP A 13 3.92 -7.13 -13.43
N VAL A 14 5.04 -7.54 -14.03
CA VAL A 14 6.15 -8.18 -13.30
C VAL A 14 6.77 -7.23 -12.27
N VAL A 15 6.86 -5.93 -12.57
CA VAL A 15 7.35 -4.93 -11.60
C VAL A 15 6.40 -4.78 -10.42
N LEU A 16 5.09 -4.78 -10.65
CA LEU A 16 4.10 -4.70 -9.58
C LEU A 16 4.16 -5.93 -8.68
N GLU A 17 4.18 -7.13 -9.26
CA GLU A 17 4.33 -8.38 -8.50
C GLU A 17 5.64 -8.42 -7.71
N LEU A 18 6.75 -7.96 -8.30
CA LEU A 18 8.04 -7.89 -7.62
C LEU A 18 7.99 -6.97 -6.39
N ASN A 19 7.31 -5.82 -6.48
CA ASN A 19 7.15 -4.93 -5.32
C ASN A 19 6.42 -5.63 -4.18
N ASP A 20 5.37 -6.39 -4.49
CA ASP A 20 4.57 -7.07 -3.48
C ASP A 20 5.36 -8.20 -2.81
N VAL A 21 6.14 -8.95 -3.57
CA VAL A 21 7.07 -9.97 -3.02
C VAL A 21 8.11 -9.31 -2.11
N ILE A 22 8.71 -8.19 -2.52
CA ILE A 22 9.69 -7.46 -1.69
C ILE A 22 9.05 -7.00 -0.36
N ARG A 23 7.80 -6.53 -0.40
CA ARG A 23 7.05 -6.10 0.80
C ARG A 23 6.70 -7.27 1.71
N GLN A 24 6.31 -8.42 1.16
CA GLN A 24 6.06 -9.64 1.93
C GLN A 24 7.33 -10.13 2.67
N HIS A 25 8.51 -9.88 2.10
CA HIS A 25 9.80 -10.17 2.72
C HIS A 25 10.34 -9.01 3.58
N GLU A 26 9.51 -8.02 3.91
CA GLU A 26 9.88 -6.85 4.72
C GLU A 26 11.17 -6.15 4.24
N TYR A 27 11.40 -6.14 2.93
CA TYR A 27 12.57 -5.54 2.29
C TYR A 27 13.92 -6.20 2.62
N GLY A 28 13.94 -7.38 3.27
CA GLY A 28 15.18 -8.02 3.76
C GLY A 28 15.71 -9.17 2.91
N ASP A 29 14.84 -10.02 2.37
CA ASP A 29 15.27 -11.27 1.70
C ASP A 29 15.56 -11.08 0.19
N HIS A 30 16.72 -10.48 -0.10
CA HIS A 30 17.13 -10.22 -1.48
C HIS A 30 17.44 -11.50 -2.26
N GLU A 31 17.84 -12.60 -1.62
CA GLU A 31 18.14 -13.84 -2.34
C GLU A 31 16.87 -14.49 -2.86
N SER A 32 15.83 -14.54 -2.03
CA SER A 32 14.50 -14.99 -2.45
C SER A 32 13.91 -14.09 -3.53
N ASN A 33 14.07 -12.77 -3.44
CA ASN A 33 13.60 -11.83 -4.47
C ASN A 33 14.30 -12.04 -5.82
N VAL A 34 15.61 -12.30 -5.81
CA VAL A 34 16.37 -12.63 -7.03
C VAL A 34 15.91 -13.97 -7.60
N ALA A 35 15.72 -14.98 -6.74
CA ALA A 35 15.28 -16.30 -7.15
C ALA A 35 13.87 -16.27 -7.77
N TRP A 36 12.94 -15.51 -7.17
CA TRP A 36 11.59 -15.31 -7.69
C TRP A 36 11.63 -14.68 -9.09
N LEU A 37 12.42 -13.63 -9.26
CA LEU A 37 12.53 -12.94 -10.55
C LEU A 37 13.18 -13.85 -11.62
N LYS A 38 14.13 -14.70 -11.20
CA LYS A 38 14.74 -15.74 -12.04
C LYS A 38 13.73 -16.80 -12.49
N GLN A 39 12.79 -17.21 -11.63
CA GLN A 39 11.71 -18.13 -12.01
C GLN A 39 10.77 -17.54 -13.06
N LYS A 40 10.60 -16.21 -13.06
CA LYS A 40 9.84 -15.47 -14.09
C LYS A 40 10.61 -15.26 -15.41
N GLY A 41 11.85 -15.75 -15.50
CA GLY A 41 12.69 -15.67 -16.71
C GLY A 41 13.61 -14.44 -16.77
N PHE A 42 13.71 -13.65 -15.70
CA PHE A 42 14.52 -12.42 -15.68
C PHE A 42 15.72 -12.56 -14.74
N GLN A 43 16.89 -12.11 -15.19
CA GLN A 43 18.12 -12.15 -14.40
C GLN A 43 18.42 -10.79 -13.77
N VAL A 44 18.84 -10.80 -12.52
CA VAL A 44 19.28 -9.61 -11.79
C VAL A 44 20.37 -9.99 -10.80
N SER A 45 21.33 -9.09 -10.58
CA SER A 45 22.34 -9.29 -9.55
C SER A 45 21.79 -8.95 -8.17
N ARG A 46 22.30 -9.62 -7.13
CA ARG A 46 21.94 -9.33 -5.73
C ARG A 46 22.13 -7.85 -5.37
N SER A 47 23.21 -7.22 -5.82
CA SER A 47 23.45 -5.79 -5.57
C SER A 47 22.45 -4.87 -6.27
N ALA A 48 21.97 -5.24 -7.47
CA ALA A 48 20.92 -4.48 -8.16
C ALA A 48 19.57 -4.64 -7.45
N MET A 49 19.24 -5.86 -7.00
CA MET A 49 18.05 -6.12 -6.20
C MET A 49 18.09 -5.35 -4.87
N HIS A 50 19.21 -5.36 -4.16
CA HIS A 50 19.37 -4.63 -2.90
C HIS A 50 19.15 -3.13 -3.10
N ARG A 51 19.80 -2.52 -4.10
CA ARG A 51 19.62 -1.08 -4.38
C ARG A 51 18.16 -0.76 -4.70
N TYR A 52 17.52 -1.58 -5.53
CA TYR A 52 16.11 -1.40 -5.84
C TYR A 52 15.21 -1.56 -4.62
N THR A 53 15.48 -2.55 -3.78
CA THR A 53 14.73 -2.78 -2.53
C THR A 53 14.85 -1.59 -1.59
N ALA A 54 16.05 -0.98 -1.49
CA ALA A 54 16.26 0.24 -0.71
C ALA A 54 15.52 1.45 -1.28
N GLU A 55 15.54 1.63 -2.61
CA GLU A 55 14.77 2.69 -3.29
C GLU A 55 13.26 2.50 -3.12
N LEU A 56 12.76 1.26 -3.22
CA LEU A 56 11.36 0.91 -2.98
C LEU A 56 10.99 1.18 -1.53
N LYS A 57 11.81 0.77 -0.57
CA LYS A 57 11.61 1.02 0.87
C LYS A 57 11.53 2.52 1.17
N ALA A 58 12.39 3.33 0.56
CA ALA A 58 12.37 4.79 0.67
C ALA A 58 11.08 5.39 0.08
N ARG A 59 10.68 4.93 -1.11
CA ARG A 59 9.43 5.36 -1.77
C ARG A 59 8.19 4.94 -0.97
N ASP A 60 8.23 3.77 -0.35
CA ASP A 60 7.20 3.24 0.54
C ASP A 60 7.30 3.83 1.96
N GLY A 61 8.18 4.82 2.19
CA GLY A 61 8.21 5.65 3.40
C GLY A 61 8.78 4.95 4.64
N PHE A 62 9.47 3.82 4.46
CA PHE A 62 10.11 3.05 5.52
C PHE A 62 11.59 3.44 5.75
N ASP A 63 12.08 4.50 5.11
CA ASP A 63 13.36 5.10 5.45
C ASP A 63 13.16 6.21 6.49
N GLY A 64 13.94 6.18 7.57
CA GLY A 64 13.84 7.10 8.71
C GLY A 64 14.21 8.55 8.41
N SER A 65 14.20 9.00 7.17
CA SER A 65 14.33 10.40 6.77
C SER A 65 12.96 11.02 6.46
N ALA A 66 12.88 12.35 6.51
CA ALA A 66 11.68 13.18 6.49
C ALA A 66 10.61 12.89 5.40
N GLY A 67 10.90 12.07 4.39
CA GLY A 67 9.93 11.55 3.42
C GLY A 67 8.92 10.55 4.02
N SER A 68 9.31 9.79 5.05
CA SER A 68 8.44 8.88 5.80
C SER A 68 7.26 9.62 6.45
N PHE A 69 7.50 10.80 7.01
CA PHE A 69 6.45 11.65 7.57
C PHE A 69 5.43 12.09 6.52
N LYS A 70 5.89 12.44 5.32
CA LYS A 70 5.01 12.85 4.23
C LYS A 70 4.18 11.68 3.69
N LEU A 71 4.76 10.48 3.59
CA LEU A 71 4.01 9.29 3.16
C LEU A 71 3.09 8.76 4.25
N ILE A 72 3.48 8.80 5.53
CA ILE A 72 2.58 8.49 6.65
C ILE A 72 1.42 9.50 6.67
N ALA A 73 1.68 10.79 6.44
CA ALA A 73 0.61 11.79 6.31
C ALA A 73 -0.29 11.52 5.09
N ASP A 74 0.26 11.08 3.95
CA ASP A 74 -0.50 10.75 2.73
C ASP A 74 -1.26 9.41 2.85
N LEU A 75 -0.72 8.46 3.62
CA LEU A 75 -1.38 7.20 3.98
C LEU A 75 -2.48 7.42 5.02
N MET A 76 -2.26 8.28 6.02
CA MET A 76 -3.29 8.77 6.93
C MET A 76 -4.37 9.58 6.17
N ALA A 77 -3.98 10.32 5.14
CA ALA A 77 -4.92 10.98 4.23
C ALA A 77 -5.66 9.99 3.30
N LYS A 78 -5.13 8.79 3.06
CA LYS A 78 -5.87 7.68 2.43
C LYS A 78 -6.74 6.90 3.41
N ASP A 79 -6.32 6.80 4.68
CA ASP A 79 -7.14 6.36 5.81
C ASP A 79 -8.28 7.34 6.10
N SER A 80 -8.24 8.56 5.54
CA SER A 80 -9.41 9.41 5.46
C SER A 80 -10.58 8.70 4.79
N ASN A 81 -10.38 7.67 3.96
CA ASN A 81 -11.49 6.85 3.48
C ASN A 81 -12.13 6.03 4.60
N LEU A 82 -11.36 5.49 5.55
CA LEU A 82 -11.89 4.79 6.71
C LEU A 82 -12.58 5.75 7.69
N ASP A 83 -11.99 6.92 7.94
CA ASP A 83 -12.62 7.96 8.76
C ASP A 83 -13.91 8.50 8.12
N LEU A 84 -13.91 8.69 6.79
CA LEU A 84 -15.11 9.07 6.03
C LEU A 84 -16.16 7.95 6.06
N LEU A 85 -15.76 6.67 5.97
CA LEU A 85 -16.66 5.54 6.11
C LEU A 85 -17.24 5.43 7.52
N TYR A 86 -16.45 5.68 8.57
CA TYR A 86 -16.96 5.75 9.94
C TYR A 86 -17.89 6.94 10.16
N GLN A 87 -17.59 8.09 9.56
CA GLN A 87 -18.46 9.26 9.60
C GLN A 87 -19.79 9.00 8.86
N GLU A 88 -19.74 8.37 7.68
CA GLU A 88 -20.91 7.97 6.90
C GLU A 88 -21.74 6.92 7.67
N LEU A 89 -21.09 5.92 8.27
CA LEU A 89 -21.74 4.92 9.11
C LEU A 89 -22.46 5.57 10.30
N GLY A 90 -21.81 6.50 10.99
CA GLY A 90 -22.43 7.23 12.11
C GLY A 90 -23.66 8.03 11.70
N GLN A 91 -23.63 8.66 10.52
CA GLN A 91 -24.80 9.37 9.96
C GLN A 91 -25.95 8.41 9.66
N ILE A 92 -25.65 7.24 9.11
CA ILE A 92 -26.65 6.20 8.81
C ILE A 92 -27.29 5.69 10.11
N GLU A 93 -26.48 5.42 11.14
CA GLU A 93 -26.99 4.95 12.44
C GLU A 93 -27.88 5.99 13.11
N PHE A 94 -27.49 7.28 13.07
CA PHE A 94 -28.32 8.36 13.59
C PHE A 94 -29.67 8.44 12.87
N ARG A 95 -29.66 8.46 11.53
CA ARG A 95 -30.90 8.48 10.73
C ARG A 95 -31.79 7.28 10.98
N LYS A 96 -31.20 6.10 11.21
CA LYS A 96 -31.95 4.90 11.60
C LYS A 96 -32.70 5.13 12.92
N GLN A 97 -32.06 5.74 13.92
CA GLN A 97 -32.74 6.03 15.20
C GLN A 97 -33.88 7.02 15.01
N GLU A 98 -33.68 8.10 14.25
CA GLU A 98 -34.75 9.07 13.95
C GLU A 98 -35.95 8.40 13.26
N ILE A 99 -35.70 7.50 12.30
CA ILE A 99 -36.75 6.74 11.62
C ILE A 99 -37.46 5.81 12.61
N LEU A 100 -36.72 5.12 13.48
CA LEU A 100 -37.32 4.23 14.48
C LEU A 100 -38.17 4.98 15.51
N GLU A 101 -37.73 6.16 15.94
CA GLU A 101 -38.52 7.05 16.81
C GLU A 101 -39.79 7.49 16.11
N ARG A 102 -39.69 7.94 14.87
CA ARG A 102 -40.86 8.34 14.09
C ARG A 102 -41.82 7.18 13.81
N ILE A 103 -41.31 5.97 13.60
CA ILE A 103 -42.13 4.76 13.52
C ILE A 103 -42.85 4.57 14.86
N ARG A 104 -42.15 4.61 16.00
CA ARG A 104 -42.77 4.46 17.33
C ARG A 104 -43.85 5.51 17.59
N GLU A 105 -43.65 6.76 17.18
CA GLU A 105 -44.66 7.81 17.30
C GLU A 105 -45.91 7.51 16.46
N LEU A 106 -45.73 6.94 15.26
CA LEU A 106 -46.83 6.61 14.35
C LEU A 106 -47.56 5.31 14.70
N THR A 107 -46.84 4.31 15.24
CA THR A 107 -47.41 3.05 15.74
C THR A 107 -47.77 3.08 17.23
N GLY A 108 -47.45 4.18 17.93
CA GLY A 108 -47.80 4.45 19.33
C GLY A 108 -49.23 4.98 19.51
N LYS A 109 -50.10 4.72 18.54
CA LYS A 109 -51.56 4.75 18.66
C LYS A 109 -52.11 3.35 18.45
#